data_AF-A0ABD1VKJ0-F1
#
_entry.id   AF-A0ABD1VKJ0-F1
#
_cell.length_a   1.000
_cell.length_b   1.000
_cell.length_c   1.000
_cell.angle_alpha   90.00
_cell.angle_beta   90.00
_cell.angle_gamma   90.00
#
_symmetry.space_group_name_H-M   'P 1'
#
loop_
_entity.id
_entity.type
_entity.pdbx_description
1 polymer ?
#
loop_
_entity_poly.entity_id
_entity_poly.type
_entity_poly.pdbx_seq_one_letter_code
_entity_poly.pdbx_strand_id
1 'polypeptide(L)'
;MASSSSPLRSKVKVHARSISLPSRPSHPLISQFNDYLQKVIDCEATPSILLSSMSGKLRNLEYLYDCVDDLLLLPHSQQVFAQECQEKWLDQTLDGYIRLLDSCTATKDVLSNTKQDLQEVVSVLRRRRDAEDFYGFFISRKKAKKMIRNNAKPLRK
;
A
#
# COMPACT_ATOMS: atom_id res chain seq x y z
N MET A 1 -55.29 49.79 35.06
CA MET A 1 -54.92 49.03 36.28
C MET A 1 -55.09 47.54 35.99
N ALA A 2 -54.32 46.70 36.69
CA ALA A 2 -54.07 45.25 36.49
C ALA A 2 -53.03 44.90 35.41
N SER A 3 -52.12 43.94 35.57
CA SER A 3 -51.42 43.35 36.72
C SER A 3 -50.27 42.50 36.13
N SER A 4 -49.27 42.24 36.97
CA SER A 4 -48.06 41.43 36.80
C SER A 4 -48.04 40.26 35.81
N SER A 5 -46.85 39.95 35.27
CA SER A 5 -46.31 38.58 35.40
C SER A 5 -44.81 38.52 35.09
N SER A 6 -44.09 37.87 36.00
CA SER A 6 -42.67 37.53 35.90
C SER A 6 -42.45 36.38 34.91
N PRO A 7 -41.33 36.31 34.17
CA PRO A 7 -41.06 35.12 33.36
C PRO A 7 -40.62 33.96 34.25
N LEU A 8 -41.45 32.94 34.34
CA LEU A 8 -41.12 31.66 34.96
C LEU A 8 -40.02 30.97 34.15
N ARG A 9 -38.89 30.77 34.82
CA ARG A 9 -37.76 29.93 34.39
C ARG A 9 -38.26 28.52 34.04
N SER A 10 -38.43 28.22 32.75
CA SER A 10 -38.65 26.85 32.30
C SER A 10 -37.32 26.09 32.36
N LYS A 11 -37.19 25.18 33.33
CA LYS A 11 -36.10 24.18 33.30
C LYS A 11 -36.38 23.24 32.13
N VAL A 12 -35.80 23.53 30.97
CA VAL A 12 -35.74 22.55 29.87
C VAL A 12 -34.92 21.37 30.40
N LYS A 13 -35.59 20.25 30.67
CA LYS A 13 -34.91 18.98 30.93
C LYS A 13 -34.35 18.50 29.59
N VAL A 14 -33.13 18.91 29.28
CA VAL A 14 -32.38 18.31 28.17
C VAL A 14 -32.02 16.89 28.62
N HIS A 15 -32.74 15.91 28.10
CA HIS A 15 -32.34 14.52 28.23
C HIS A 15 -31.15 14.34 27.28
N ALA A 16 -29.93 14.30 27.83
CA ALA A 16 -28.75 13.94 27.09
C ALA A 16 -28.96 12.50 26.58
N ARG A 17 -29.36 12.36 25.31
CA ARG A 17 -29.46 11.07 24.65
C ARG A 17 -28.04 10.62 24.31
N SER A 18 -27.63 9.48 24.89
CA SER A 18 -26.35 8.83 24.64
C SER A 18 -26.15 8.61 23.14
N ILE A 19 -25.03 9.07 22.61
CA ILE A 19 -24.58 8.79 21.24
C ILE A 19 -23.82 7.46 21.21
N SER A 20 -24.48 6.35 21.56
CA SER A 20 -23.90 5.03 21.35
C SER A 20 -23.99 4.68 19.86
N LEU A 21 -22.86 4.64 19.17
CA LEU A 21 -22.77 4.01 17.85
C LEU A 21 -23.15 2.53 18.00
N PRO A 22 -23.88 1.95 17.04
CA PRO A 22 -24.13 0.51 17.06
C PRO A 22 -22.78 -0.21 17.04
N SER A 23 -22.49 -0.93 18.13
CA SER A 23 -21.34 -1.82 18.20
C SER A 23 -21.49 -2.80 17.03
N ARG A 24 -20.55 -2.79 16.08
CA ARG A 24 -20.50 -3.86 15.08
C ARG A 24 -20.32 -5.16 15.89
N PRO A 25 -21.21 -6.16 15.77
CA PRO A 25 -21.05 -7.40 16.51
C PRO A 25 -19.68 -7.98 16.15
N SER A 26 -18.78 -8.11 17.12
CA SER A 26 -17.53 -8.83 16.92
C SER A 26 -17.88 -10.28 16.62
N HIS A 27 -17.15 -10.88 15.67
CA HIS A 27 -17.37 -12.28 15.33
C HIS A 27 -17.18 -13.14 16.60
N PRO A 28 -18.03 -14.13 16.88
CA PRO A 28 -17.94 -14.94 18.10
C PRO A 28 -16.55 -15.54 18.35
N LEU A 29 -15.81 -15.87 17.30
CA LEU A 29 -14.42 -16.35 17.40
C LEU A 29 -13.44 -15.28 17.91
N ILE A 30 -13.64 -14.01 17.59
CA ILE A 30 -12.79 -12.90 18.10
C ILE A 30 -13.00 -12.73 19.61
N SER A 31 -14.24 -12.89 20.07
CA SER A 31 -14.53 -12.88 21.52
C SER A 31 -13.85 -14.06 22.22
N GLN A 32 -13.98 -15.27 21.68
CA GLN A 32 -13.34 -16.47 22.24
C GLN A 32 -11.82 -16.36 22.27
N PHE A 33 -11.22 -15.87 21.19
CA PHE A 33 -9.79 -15.59 21.13
C PHE A 33 -9.35 -14.63 22.24
N ASN A 34 -10.06 -13.52 22.43
CA ASN A 34 -9.76 -12.55 23.50
C ASN A 34 -9.92 -13.17 24.90
N ASP A 35 -10.94 -14.01 25.10
CA ASP A 35 -11.17 -14.68 26.39
C ASP A 35 -10.04 -15.67 26.72
N TYR A 36 -9.57 -16.46 25.75
CA TYR A 36 -8.42 -17.36 25.95
C TYR A 36 -7.12 -16.59 26.15
N LEU A 37 -6.92 -15.50 25.40
CA LEU A 37 -5.76 -14.62 25.52
C LEU A 37 -5.69 -14.00 26.92
N GLN A 38 -6.81 -13.49 27.43
CA GLN A 38 -6.90 -12.92 28.76
C GLN A 38 -6.57 -13.96 29.85
N LYS A 39 -7.11 -15.19 29.72
CA LYS A 39 -6.79 -16.29 30.64
C LYS A 39 -5.31 -16.68 30.65
N VAL A 40 -4.63 -16.62 29.50
CA VAL A 40 -3.18 -16.90 29.41
C VAL A 40 -2.36 -15.81 30.11
N ILE A 41 -2.79 -14.54 30.01
CA ILE A 41 -2.13 -13.39 30.62
C ILE A 41 -2.35 -13.35 32.14
N ASP A 42 -3.59 -13.53 32.61
CA ASP A 42 -3.94 -13.41 34.03
C ASP A 42 -3.24 -14.47 34.92
N CYS A 43 -2.83 -15.60 34.34
CA CYS A 43 -2.09 -16.66 35.02
C CYS A 43 -0.63 -16.28 35.39
N GLU A 44 -0.10 -15.12 34.98
CA GLU A 44 1.25 -14.66 35.32
C GLU A 44 1.37 -14.15 36.78
N ALA A 45 0.25 -13.86 37.45
CA ALA A 45 0.25 -13.06 38.68
C ALA A 45 0.27 -13.83 40.03
N THR A 46 0.36 -15.16 40.07
CA THR A 46 0.37 -15.91 41.35
C THR A 46 1.38 -17.08 41.41
N PRO A 47 2.33 -17.08 42.39
CA PRO A 47 3.41 -18.07 42.48
C PRO A 47 3.02 -19.40 43.13
N SER A 48 1.74 -19.60 43.44
CA SER A 48 1.27 -20.71 44.27
C SER A 48 0.50 -21.73 43.42
N ILE A 49 1.04 -22.95 43.29
CA ILE A 49 0.52 -24.14 42.57
C ILE A 49 1.08 -24.31 41.14
N LEU A 50 2.35 -24.71 41.05
CA LEU A 50 3.14 -24.73 39.80
C LEU A 50 2.76 -25.82 38.78
N LEU A 51 2.17 -26.96 39.16
CA LEU A 51 1.91 -28.07 38.21
C LEU A 51 0.50 -28.04 37.59
N SER A 52 -0.54 -27.81 38.41
CA SER A 52 -1.93 -27.70 37.91
C SER A 52 -2.19 -26.41 37.15
N SER A 53 -1.44 -25.33 37.46
CA SER A 53 -1.53 -24.06 36.75
C SER A 53 -0.85 -24.13 35.37
N MET A 54 0.26 -24.87 35.26
CA MET A 54 0.97 -25.04 33.98
C MET A 54 0.19 -25.84 32.95
N SER A 55 -0.46 -26.95 33.34
CA SER A 55 -1.28 -27.73 32.40
C SER A 55 -2.51 -26.96 31.91
N GLY A 56 -3.13 -26.16 32.79
CA GLY A 56 -4.21 -25.23 32.40
C GLY A 56 -3.75 -24.14 31.44
N LYS A 57 -2.54 -23.58 31.65
CA LYS A 57 -1.96 -22.57 30.76
C LYS A 57 -1.63 -23.11 29.37
N LEU A 58 -1.03 -24.30 29.29
CA LEU A 58 -0.76 -24.98 28.02
C LEU A 58 -2.06 -25.29 27.26
N ARG A 59 -3.10 -25.72 27.97
CA ARG A 59 -4.43 -25.96 27.39
C ARG A 59 -5.09 -24.68 26.88
N ASN A 60 -5.00 -23.57 27.61
CA ASN A 60 -5.51 -22.28 27.13
C ASN A 60 -4.73 -21.78 25.90
N LEU A 61 -3.42 -22.09 25.81
CA LEU A 61 -2.60 -21.78 24.65
C LEU A 61 -3.00 -22.63 23.43
N GLU A 62 -3.30 -23.92 23.63
CA GLU A 62 -3.86 -24.80 22.60
C GLU A 62 -5.18 -24.24 22.04
N TYR A 63 -6.13 -23.88 22.90
CA TYR A 63 -7.38 -23.26 22.47
C TYR A 63 -7.21 -21.91 21.78
N LEU A 64 -6.20 -21.13 22.19
CA LEU A 64 -5.86 -19.89 21.52
C LEU A 64 -5.33 -20.15 20.11
N TYR A 65 -4.49 -21.18 19.95
CA TYR A 65 -3.96 -21.58 18.65
C TYR A 65 -5.08 -22.07 17.72
N ASP A 66 -5.96 -22.93 18.21
CA ASP A 66 -7.13 -23.40 17.46
C ASP A 66 -8.03 -22.22 17.02
N CYS A 67 -8.26 -21.24 17.91
CA CYS A 67 -9.01 -20.03 17.56
C CYS A 67 -8.33 -19.20 16.46
N VAL A 68 -6.99 -19.15 16.42
CA VAL A 68 -6.26 -18.44 15.35
C VAL A 68 -6.44 -19.16 14.02
N ASP A 69 -6.33 -20.48 14.00
CA ASP A 69 -6.54 -21.27 12.79
C ASP A 69 -7.97 -21.05 12.24
N ASP A 70 -8.98 -21.10 13.12
CA ASP A 70 -10.37 -20.81 12.74
C ASP A 70 -10.55 -19.37 12.24
N LEU A 71 -9.89 -18.39 12.86
CA LEU A 71 -9.90 -16.99 12.43
C LEU A 71 -9.23 -16.80 11.08
N LEU A 72 -8.18 -17.55 10.75
CA LEU A 72 -7.52 -17.50 9.44
C LEU A 72 -8.40 -18.11 8.34
N LEU A 73 -9.25 -19.09 8.68
CA LEU A 73 -10.19 -19.71 7.76
C LEU A 73 -11.43 -18.84 7.45
N LEU A 74 -11.65 -17.76 8.20
CA LEU A 74 -12.78 -16.87 7.96
C LEU A 74 -12.71 -16.22 6.57
N PRO A 75 -13.85 -16.13 5.84
CA PRO A 75 -13.89 -15.48 4.53
C PRO A 75 -13.34 -14.06 4.56
N HIS A 76 -13.58 -13.32 5.65
CA HIS A 76 -13.09 -11.96 5.79
C HIS A 76 -11.56 -11.89 5.89
N SER A 77 -10.96 -12.78 6.67
CA SER A 77 -9.50 -12.88 6.82
C SER A 77 -8.86 -13.26 5.49
N GLN A 78 -9.38 -14.30 4.83
CA GLN A 78 -8.89 -14.73 3.51
C GLN A 78 -9.04 -13.63 2.45
N GLN A 79 -10.14 -12.87 2.49
CA GLN A 79 -10.35 -11.74 1.60
C GLN A 79 -9.30 -10.64 1.81
N VAL A 80 -8.97 -10.30 3.06
CA VAL A 80 -7.93 -9.31 3.38
C VAL A 80 -6.56 -9.79 2.87
N PHE A 81 -6.19 -11.04 3.12
CA PHE A 81 -4.92 -11.60 2.62
C PHE A 81 -4.87 -11.66 1.09
N ALA A 82 -5.97 -12.06 0.44
CA ALA A 82 -6.07 -12.11 -1.01
C ALA A 82 -5.94 -10.70 -1.61
N GLN A 83 -6.61 -9.71 -1.01
CA GLN A 83 -6.53 -8.32 -1.43
C GLN A 83 -5.11 -7.77 -1.27
N GLU A 84 -4.46 -7.99 -0.12
CA GLU A 84 -3.09 -7.50 0.11
C GLU A 84 -2.08 -8.14 -0.85
N CYS A 85 -2.19 -9.45 -1.09
CA CYS A 85 -1.38 -10.16 -2.08
C CYS A 85 -1.63 -9.61 -3.50
N GLN A 86 -2.90 -9.36 -3.84
CA GLN A 86 -3.30 -8.81 -5.13
C GLN A 86 -2.77 -7.38 -5.32
N GLU A 87 -2.83 -6.53 -4.29
CA GLU A 87 -2.29 -5.17 -4.31
C GLU A 87 -0.77 -5.19 -4.51
N LYS A 88 -0.04 -6.03 -3.76
CA LYS A 88 1.43 -6.18 -3.92
C LYS A 88 1.80 -6.67 -5.32
N TRP A 89 1.08 -7.66 -5.85
CA TRP A 89 1.33 -8.18 -7.19
C TRP A 89 1.01 -7.16 -8.28
N LEU A 90 -0.09 -6.42 -8.11
CA LEU A 90 -0.49 -5.34 -9.01
C LEU A 90 0.53 -4.21 -9.01
N ASP A 91 1.02 -3.80 -7.84
CA ASP A 91 2.02 -2.74 -7.69
C ASP A 91 3.33 -3.10 -8.41
N GLN A 92 3.85 -4.32 -8.19
CA GLN A 92 5.03 -4.83 -8.89
C GLN A 92 4.83 -4.89 -10.41
N THR A 93 3.64 -5.33 -10.83
CA THR A 93 3.28 -5.41 -12.24
C THR A 93 3.21 -4.01 -12.87
N LEU A 94 2.61 -3.05 -12.17
CA LEU A 94 2.48 -1.67 -12.61
C LEU A 94 3.83 -0.97 -12.68
N ASP A 95 4.72 -1.17 -11.70
CA ASP A 95 6.10 -0.69 -11.75
C ASP A 95 6.84 -1.20 -13.00
N GLY A 96 6.66 -2.49 -13.33
CA GLY A 96 7.15 -3.08 -14.58
C GLY A 96 6.65 -2.35 -15.84
N TYR A 97 5.35 -2.06 -15.91
CA TYR A 97 4.76 -1.32 -17.03
C TYR A 97 5.25 0.13 -17.10
N ILE A 98 5.38 0.82 -15.97
CA ILE A 98 5.90 2.19 -15.91
C ILE A 98 7.33 2.22 -16.47
N ARG A 99 8.20 1.31 -16.02
CA ARG A 99 9.58 1.21 -16.50
C ARG A 99 9.66 0.91 -18.00
N LEU A 100 8.72 0.11 -18.53
CA LEU A 100 8.60 -0.13 -19.97
C LEU A 100 8.20 1.15 -20.72
N LEU A 101 7.20 1.88 -20.23
CA LEU A 101 6.76 3.14 -20.81
C LEU A 101 7.86 4.21 -20.81
N ASP A 102 8.63 4.31 -19.71
CA ASP A 102 9.79 5.21 -19.62
C ASP A 102 10.84 4.86 -20.68
N SER A 103 11.13 3.56 -20.86
CA SER A 103 12.07 3.08 -21.88
C SER A 103 11.59 3.37 -23.30
N CYS A 104 10.29 3.19 -23.57
CA CYS A 104 9.65 3.55 -24.83
C CYS A 104 9.75 5.06 -25.10
N THR A 105 9.48 5.89 -24.09
CA THR A 105 9.58 7.35 -24.16
C THR A 105 11.01 7.77 -24.47
N ALA A 106 11.99 7.25 -23.72
CA ALA A 106 13.40 7.54 -23.98
C ALA A 106 13.84 7.09 -25.38
N THR A 107 13.34 5.94 -25.87
CA THR A 107 13.62 5.45 -27.23
C THR A 107 13.03 6.38 -28.29
N LYS A 108 11.81 6.87 -28.09
CA LYS A 108 11.16 7.87 -28.95
C LYS A 108 11.96 9.18 -28.98
N ASP A 109 12.50 9.63 -27.85
CA ASP A 109 13.33 10.82 -27.78
C ASP A 109 14.65 10.64 -28.53
N VAL A 110 15.31 9.48 -28.37
CA VAL A 110 16.51 9.16 -29.16
C VAL A 110 16.19 9.18 -30.66
N LEU A 111 15.09 8.57 -31.08
CA LEU A 111 14.69 8.57 -32.48
C LEU A 111 14.42 9.99 -33.00
N SER A 112 13.74 10.81 -32.21
CA SER A 112 13.44 12.21 -32.55
C SER A 112 14.72 13.03 -32.72
N ASN A 113 15.68 12.87 -31.80
CA ASN A 113 17.00 13.51 -31.91
C ASN A 113 17.75 13.03 -33.16
N THR A 114 17.75 11.72 -33.44
CA THR A 114 18.43 11.21 -34.66
C THR A 114 17.80 11.74 -35.94
N LYS A 115 16.48 11.96 -35.98
CA LYS A 115 15.81 12.59 -37.11
C LYS A 115 16.30 14.03 -37.32
N GLN A 116 16.45 14.79 -36.23
CA GLN A 116 16.98 16.16 -36.28
C GLN A 116 18.44 16.18 -36.74
N ASP A 117 19.29 15.30 -36.22
CA ASP A 117 20.69 15.21 -36.64
C ASP A 117 20.80 14.87 -38.14
N LEU A 118 19.95 13.98 -38.65
CA LEU A 118 19.90 13.67 -40.09
C LEU A 118 19.48 14.87 -40.94
N GLN A 119 18.53 15.68 -40.46
CA GLN A 119 18.15 16.92 -41.15
C GLN A 119 19.29 17.95 -41.18
N GLU A 120 20.09 18.01 -40.11
CA GLU A 120 21.29 18.84 -40.06
C GLU A 120 22.35 18.36 -41.05
N VAL A 121 22.63 17.05 -41.08
CA VAL A 121 23.54 16.41 -42.04
C VAL A 121 23.12 16.73 -43.49
N VAL A 122 21.84 16.60 -43.81
CA VAL A 122 21.31 16.96 -45.14
C VAL A 122 21.48 18.45 -45.43
N SER A 123 21.30 19.31 -44.43
CA SER A 123 21.48 20.76 -44.57
C SER A 123 22.93 21.16 -44.81
N VAL A 124 23.88 20.52 -44.14
CA VAL A 124 25.33 20.67 -44.34
C VAL A 124 25.68 20.29 -45.78
N LEU A 125 25.21 19.13 -46.24
CA LEU A 125 25.45 18.64 -47.60
C LEU A 125 24.88 19.61 -48.66
N ARG A 126 23.65 20.11 -48.46
CA ARG A 126 23.02 21.07 -49.37
C ARG A 126 23.79 22.40 -49.46
N ARG A 127 24.40 22.83 -48.35
CA ARG A 127 25.20 24.05 -48.28
C ARG A 127 26.65 23.86 -48.77
N ARG A 128 27.03 22.65 -49.20
CA ARG A 128 28.40 22.29 -49.63
C ARG A 128 29.47 22.67 -48.60
N ARG A 129 29.19 22.43 -47.31
CA ARG A 129 30.16 22.64 -46.23
C ARG A 129 31.04 21.40 -46.01
N ASP A 130 32.14 21.60 -45.30
CA ASP A 130 33.20 20.61 -45.13
C ASP A 130 32.85 19.47 -44.15
N ALA A 131 33.68 18.42 -44.19
CA ALA A 131 33.50 17.20 -43.43
C ALA A 131 33.54 17.41 -41.89
N GLU A 132 34.19 18.47 -41.40
CA GLU A 132 34.18 18.83 -39.97
C GLU A 132 32.76 19.06 -39.42
N ASP A 133 31.82 19.56 -40.25
CA ASP A 133 30.45 19.85 -39.83
C ASP A 133 29.64 18.57 -39.49
N PHE A 134 30.13 17.38 -39.89
CA PHE A 134 29.48 16.10 -39.55
C PHE A 134 29.93 15.54 -38.19
N TYR A 135 30.93 16.14 -37.55
CA TYR A 135 31.47 15.65 -36.27
C TYR A 135 30.40 15.59 -35.16
N GLY A 136 29.49 16.58 -35.13
CA GLY A 136 28.35 16.63 -34.21
C GLY A 136 27.43 15.41 -34.34
N PHE A 137 27.11 14.99 -35.57
CA PHE A 137 26.31 13.79 -35.85
C PHE A 137 26.98 12.52 -35.30
N PHE A 138 28.29 12.36 -35.48
CA PHE A 138 29.00 11.18 -34.98
C PHE A 138 29.01 11.12 -33.44
N ILE A 139 29.14 12.26 -32.77
CA ILE A 139 29.02 12.35 -31.31
C ILE A 139 27.61 12.00 -30.87
N SER A 140 26.59 12.60 -31.49
CA SER A 140 25.18 12.35 -31.16
C SER A 140 24.82 10.88 -31.35
N ARG A 141 25.25 10.26 -32.45
CA ARG A 141 25.05 8.82 -32.71
C ARG A 141 25.69 7.93 -31.63
N LYS A 142 26.90 8.25 -31.17
CA LYS A 142 27.54 7.53 -30.05
C LYS A 142 26.74 7.69 -28.76
N LYS A 143 26.24 8.90 -28.48
CA LYS A 143 25.38 9.19 -27.32
C LYS A 143 24.07 8.42 -27.38
N ALA A 144 23.38 8.42 -28.52
CA ALA A 144 22.16 7.66 -28.79
C ALA A 144 22.34 6.16 -28.50
N LYS A 145 23.40 5.55 -29.03
CA LYS A 145 23.72 4.13 -28.78
C LYS A 145 23.95 3.84 -27.29
N LYS A 146 24.60 4.76 -26.57
CA LYS A 146 24.81 4.66 -25.12
C LYS A 146 23.49 4.75 -24.36
N MET A 147 22.61 5.68 -24.73
CA MET A 147 21.29 5.87 -24.11
C MET A 147 20.39 4.65 -24.32
N ILE A 148 20.26 4.15 -25.55
CA ILE A 148 19.47 2.94 -25.85
C ILE A 148 19.95 1.75 -25.00
N ARG A 149 21.27 1.52 -24.95
CA ARG A 149 21.86 0.44 -24.15
C ARG A 149 21.56 0.61 -22.66
N ASN A 150 21.54 1.83 -22.15
CA ASN A 150 21.25 2.09 -20.74
C ASN A 150 19.77 1.90 -20.41
N ASN A 151 18.85 2.37 -21.26
CA ASN A 151 17.40 2.23 -21.08
C ASN A 151 16.90 0.79 -21.26
N ALA A 152 17.65 -0.07 -21.94
CA ALA A 152 17.35 -1.50 -22.05
C ALA A 152 17.81 -2.35 -20.85
N LYS A 153 18.68 -1.82 -19.96
CA LYS A 153 19.17 -2.57 -18.80
C LYS A 153 18.11 -2.82 -17.72
N PRO A 154 17.25 -1.84 -17.37
CA PRO A 154 16.19 -2.06 -16.38
C PRO A 154 15.26 -3.20 -16.81
N LEU A 155 14.91 -3.29 -18.10
CA LEU A 155 13.94 -4.25 -18.62
C LEU A 155 14.38 -5.72 -18.63
N ARG A 156 15.59 -6.05 -18.13
CA ARG A 156 16.14 -7.42 -18.10
C ARG A 156 16.01 -8.12 -16.74
N LYS A 157 15.42 -7.45 -15.75
CA LYS A 157 15.11 -7.99 -14.43
C LYS A 157 13.62 -8.25 -14.35
#